data_AF-A0A918MX98-F1
#
_entry.id   AF-A0A918MX98-F1
#
_cell.length_a   1.000
_cell.length_b   1.000
_cell.length_c   1.000
_cell.angle_alpha   90.00
_cell.angle_beta   90.00
_cell.angle_gamma   90.00
#
_symmetry.space_group_name_H-M   'P 1'
#
loop_
_entity.id
_entity.type
_entity.pdbx_description
1 polymer ?
#
loop_
_entity_poly.entity_id
_entity_poly.type
_entity_poly.pdbx_seq_one_letter_code
_entity_poly.pdbx_strand_id
1 'polypeptide(L)'
;MYGGLNHEAGYAQVQSFPADSYTQWMFAVKGLPQSINNIWKIFIYPEHFSYQLVREGREFRVDFDLRQSVEPPPAPWGGNVTVLLF
;
A
#
# COMPACT_ATOMS: atom_id res chain seq x y z
N MET A 1 -3.59 4.11 -9.66
CA MET A 1 -2.88 3.32 -8.62
C MET A 1 -3.22 1.86 -8.83
N TYR A 2 -2.37 0.91 -8.43
CA TYR A 2 -2.78 -0.49 -8.37
C TYR A 2 -3.59 -0.68 -7.07
N GLY A 3 -4.87 -0.99 -7.22
CA GLY A 3 -5.85 -0.90 -6.13
C GLY A 3 -6.90 0.15 -6.44
N GLY A 4 -8.16 -0.21 -6.25
CA GLY A 4 -9.32 0.60 -6.58
C GLY A 4 -9.61 1.70 -5.57
N LEU A 5 -10.66 2.48 -5.87
CA LEU A 5 -11.29 3.33 -4.89
C LEU A 5 -11.83 2.45 -3.76
N ASN A 6 -11.67 2.94 -2.54
CA ASN A 6 -12.32 2.30 -1.41
C ASN A 6 -13.83 2.63 -1.43
N HIS A 7 -14.66 1.60 -1.26
CA HIS A 7 -16.12 1.72 -1.29
C HIS A 7 -16.78 1.41 0.07
N GLU A 8 -16.02 1.00 1.08
CA GLU A 8 -16.52 0.69 2.43
C GLU A 8 -16.03 1.72 3.45
N ALA A 9 -16.79 1.91 4.54
CA ALA A 9 -16.31 2.70 5.66
C ALA A 9 -15.06 2.03 6.26
N GLY A 10 -13.90 2.68 6.13
CA GLY A 10 -12.67 2.23 6.78
C GLY A 10 -12.76 2.35 8.30
N TYR A 11 -11.79 1.75 8.99
CA TYR A 11 -11.52 2.07 10.39
C TYR A 11 -10.56 3.27 10.44
N ALA A 12 -10.51 4.00 11.55
CA ALA A 12 -9.66 5.19 11.66
C ALA A 12 -8.18 4.93 11.32
N GLN A 13 -7.68 3.71 11.58
CA GLN A 13 -6.30 3.31 11.33
C GLN A 13 -6.16 2.31 10.17
N VAL A 14 -7.26 1.80 9.60
CA VAL A 14 -7.19 0.69 8.65
C VAL A 14 -8.06 0.97 7.44
N GLN A 15 -7.42 0.89 6.27
CA GLN A 15 -8.10 1.03 5.00
C GLN A 15 -7.80 -0.13 4.06
N SER A 16 -8.85 -0.72 3.52
CA SER A 16 -8.78 -1.74 2.47
C SER A 16 -9.00 -1.13 1.08
N PHE A 17 -8.29 -1.67 0.10
CA PHE A 17 -8.33 -1.29 -1.31
C PHE A 17 -8.37 -2.59 -2.13
N PRO A 18 -9.57 -3.08 -2.50
CA PRO A 18 -9.70 -4.19 -3.45
C PRO A 18 -9.17 -3.78 -4.83
N ALA A 19 -8.73 -4.75 -5.65
CA ALA A 19 -8.45 -4.48 -7.06
C ALA A 19 -9.70 -3.92 -7.76
N ASP A 20 -9.58 -2.76 -8.41
CA ASP A 20 -10.66 -2.24 -9.24
C ASP A 20 -10.86 -3.07 -10.52
N SER A 21 -11.96 -2.80 -11.22
CA SER A 21 -12.32 -3.49 -12.46
C SER A 21 -11.22 -3.45 -13.52
N TYR A 22 -10.51 -2.32 -13.67
CA TYR A 22 -9.41 -2.21 -14.62
C TYR A 22 -8.22 -3.09 -14.21
N THR A 23 -7.85 -3.09 -12.93
CA THR A 23 -6.77 -3.92 -12.38
C THR A 23 -7.11 -5.41 -12.49
N GLN A 24 -8.35 -5.79 -12.19
CA GLN A 24 -8.84 -7.16 -12.37
C GLN A 24 -8.77 -7.60 -13.83
N TRP A 25 -9.22 -6.76 -14.76
CA TRP A 25 -9.10 -7.01 -16.20
C TRP A 25 -7.64 -7.18 -16.62
N MET A 26 -6.75 -6.29 -16.15
CA MET A 26 -5.33 -6.36 -16.42
C MET A 26 -4.72 -7.69 -15.92
N PHE A 27 -5.09 -8.15 -14.72
CA PHE A 27 -4.63 -9.43 -14.20
C PHE A 27 -5.12 -10.61 -15.04
N ALA A 28 -6.38 -10.59 -15.49
CA ALA A 28 -6.93 -11.63 -16.36
C ALA A 28 -6.15 -11.73 -17.68
N VAL A 29 -5.93 -10.60 -18.38
CA VAL A 29 -5.25 -10.60 -19.68
C VAL A 29 -3.74 -10.90 -19.58
N LYS A 30 -3.12 -10.68 -18.42
CA LYS A 30 -1.70 -11.01 -18.17
C LYS A 30 -1.48 -12.43 -17.62
N GLY A 31 -2.52 -13.26 -17.53
CA GLY A 31 -2.40 -14.63 -17.02
C GLY A 31 -2.13 -14.69 -15.51
N LEU A 32 -2.66 -13.74 -14.75
CA LEU A 32 -2.54 -13.66 -13.29
C LEU A 32 -3.89 -13.80 -12.57
N PRO A 33 -4.71 -14.84 -12.87
CA PRO A 33 -6.08 -14.94 -12.33
C PRO A 33 -6.12 -14.97 -10.80
N GLN A 34 -5.09 -15.54 -10.16
CA GLN A 34 -4.96 -15.58 -8.71
C GLN A 34 -4.87 -14.19 -8.05
N SER A 35 -4.57 -13.13 -8.82
CA SER A 35 -4.43 -11.75 -8.33
C SER A 35 -5.73 -10.95 -8.44
N ILE A 36 -6.77 -11.48 -9.09
CA ILE A 36 -8.06 -10.78 -9.32
C ILE A 36 -8.68 -10.36 -7.98
N ASN A 37 -8.61 -11.24 -6.97
CA ASN A 37 -9.16 -11.01 -5.64
C ASN A 37 -8.15 -10.39 -4.66
N ASN A 38 -7.12 -9.69 -5.17
CA ASN A 38 -6.19 -8.98 -4.32
C ASN A 38 -6.90 -7.87 -3.55
N ILE A 39 -6.66 -7.83 -2.25
CA ILE A 39 -7.01 -6.73 -1.38
C ILE A 39 -5.74 -6.21 -0.75
N TRP A 40 -5.43 -4.95 -1.02
CA TRP A 40 -4.36 -4.23 -0.34
C TRP A 40 -4.93 -3.58 0.90
N LYS A 41 -4.28 -3.74 2.04
CA LYS A 41 -4.65 -3.06 3.28
C LYS A 41 -3.51 -2.21 3.78
N ILE A 42 -3.85 -1.01 4.18
CA ILE A 42 -2.97 -0.05 4.82
C ILE A 42 -3.39 0.06 6.28
N PHE A 43 -2.43 -0.11 7.17
CA PHE A 43 -2.59 0.15 8.60
C PHE A 43 -1.66 1.29 8.99
N ILE A 44 -2.18 2.28 9.70
CA ILE A 44 -1.39 3.42 10.19
C ILE A 44 -1.65 3.62 11.68
N TYR A 45 -0.58 3.49 12.46
CA TYR A 45 -0.56 3.75 13.88
C TYR A 45 0.59 4.73 14.19
N PRO A 46 0.62 5.34 15.39
CA PRO A 46 1.68 6.30 15.72
C PRO A 46 3.11 5.76 15.59
N GLU A 47 3.32 4.48 15.90
CA GLU A 47 4.67 3.87 15.96
C GLU A 47 4.93 2.83 14.87
N HIS A 48 3.92 2.46 14.09
CA HIS A 48 4.12 1.49 13.01
C HIS A 48 3.16 1.71 11.85
N PHE A 49 3.66 1.36 10.67
CA PHE A 49 2.88 1.32 9.44
C PHE A 49 2.91 -0.09 8.88
N SER A 50 1.79 -0.60 8.39
CA SER A 50 1.72 -1.92 7.77
C SER A 50 1.14 -1.86 6.37
N TYR A 51 1.81 -2.56 5.45
CA TYR A 51 1.31 -2.84 4.11
C TYR A 51 1.01 -4.33 3.99
N GLN A 52 -0.25 -4.68 3.75
CA GLN A 52 -0.70 -6.06 3.65
C GLN A 52 -1.34 -6.31 2.29
N LEU A 53 -1.04 -7.47 1.71
CA LEU A 53 -1.73 -8.05 0.57
C LEU A 53 -2.42 -9.33 1.02
N VAL A 54 -3.75 -9.38 0.84
CA VAL A 54 -4.58 -10.55 1.11
C VAL A 54 -5.22 -11.03 -0.18
N ARG A 55 -5.21 -12.34 -0.40
CA ARG A 55 -5.98 -13.05 -1.43
C ARG A 55 -6.13 -14.52 -1.03
N GLU A 56 -6.91 -15.28 -1.79
CA GLU A 56 -7.11 -16.71 -1.53
C GLU A 56 -5.77 -17.46 -1.45
N GLY A 57 -5.57 -18.21 -0.36
CA GLY A 57 -4.38 -19.03 -0.14
C GLY A 57 -3.06 -18.26 0.05
N ARG A 58 -3.07 -16.93 0.13
CA ARG A 58 -1.86 -16.14 0.37
C ARG A 58 -2.14 -14.84 1.12
N GLU A 59 -1.40 -14.68 2.21
CA GLU A 59 -1.26 -13.42 2.92
C GLU A 59 0.21 -13.00 2.93
N PHE A 60 0.45 -11.72 2.71
CA PHE A 60 1.77 -11.11 2.80
C PHE A 60 1.66 -9.79 3.53
N ARG A 61 2.52 -9.54 4.51
CA ARG A 61 2.53 -8.31 5.31
C ARG A 61 3.95 -7.82 5.51
N VAL A 62 4.13 -6.52 5.39
CA VAL A 62 5.36 -5.80 5.76
C VAL A 62 5.00 -4.77 6.81
N ASP A 63 5.74 -4.76 7.91
CA ASP A 63 5.62 -3.81 9.00
C ASP A 63 6.85 -2.90 9.03
N PHE A 64 6.62 -1.61 9.22
CA PHE A 64 7.64 -0.58 9.33
C PHE A 64 7.59 -0.01 10.74
N ASP A 65 8.72 -0.05 11.46
CA ASP A 65 8.87 0.60 12.76
C ASP A 65 9.11 2.10 12.54
N LEU A 66 8.11 2.93 12.86
CA LEU A 66 8.18 4.38 12.67
C LEU A 66 9.01 5.08 13.76
N ARG A 67 9.49 4.35 14.78
CA ARG A 67 10.41 4.88 15.79
C ARG A 67 11.85 4.88 15.30
N GLN A 68 12.13 4.18 14.21
CA GLN A 68 13.46 4.08 13.61
C GLN A 68 13.52 4.93 12.35
N SER A 69 14.01 6.17 12.51
CA SER A 69 14.27 7.05 11.37
C SER A 69 15.40 6.50 10.50
N VAL A 70 15.29 6.71 9.20
CA VAL A 70 16.33 6.37 8.21
C VAL A 70 16.75 7.63 7.46
N GLU A 71 17.97 7.64 6.94
CA GLU A 71 18.42 8.73 6.07
C GLU A 71 17.57 8.74 4.79
N PRO A 72 16.93 9.88 4.45
CA PRO A 72 16.13 9.95 3.23
C PRO A 72 17.02 9.73 2.00
N PRO A 73 16.53 9.04 0.96
CA PRO A 73 17.29 8.92 -0.27
C PRO A 73 17.56 10.31 -0.87
N PRO A 74 18.61 10.45 -1.71
CA PRO A 74 18.82 11.67 -2.47
C PRO A 74 17.54 12.06 -3.20
N ALA A 75 17.29 13.37 -3.29
CA ALA A 75 16.07 13.86 -3.88
C ALA A 75 15.87 13.26 -5.28
N PRO A 76 14.69 12.67 -5.56
CA PRO A 76 14.49 11.84 -6.75
C PRO A 76 14.64 12.61 -8.08
N TRP A 77 14.68 13.95 -8.05
CA TRP A 77 14.74 14.83 -9.22
C TRP A 77 15.74 16.00 -9.09
N GLY A 78 16.81 15.85 -8.29
CA GLY A 78 17.89 16.85 -8.21
C GLY A 78 17.54 18.16 -7.50
N GLY A 79 16.41 18.24 -6.81
CA GLY A 79 16.09 19.37 -5.93
C GLY A 79 16.74 19.20 -4.56
N ASN A 80 17.55 20.15 -4.11
CA ASN A 80 18.02 20.16 -2.72
C ASN A 80 16.82 20.27 -1.78
N VAL A 81 16.48 19.19 -1.08
CA VAL A 81 15.49 19.22 0.00
C VAL A 81 16.23 19.58 1.29
N THR A 82 16.35 20.87 1.59
CA THR A 82 16.58 21.31 2.96
C THR A 82 15.29 21.07 3.71
N VAL A 83 15.20 19.97 4.46
CA VAL A 83 14.12 19.78 5.42
C VAL A 83 14.37 20.77 6.56
N LEU A 84 13.79 21.97 6.47
CA LEU A 84 13.58 22.82 7.63
C LEU A 84 12.44 22.17 8.43
N LEU A 85 12.82 21.47 9.50
CA LEU A 85 11.88 21.12 10.56
C LEU A 85 11.48 22.43 11.25
N PHE A 86 10.19 22.76 11.20
CA PHE A 86 9.57 23.67 12.16
C PHE A 86 9.27 22.88 13.43
#